data_AF-A0A1B2HYL8-F1
#
_entry.id   AF-A0A1B2HYL8-F1
#
_cell.length_a   1.000
_cell.length_b   1.000
_cell.length_c   1.000
_cell.angle_alpha   90.00
_cell.angle_beta   90.00
_cell.angle_gamma   90.00
#
_symmetry.space_group_name_H-M   'P 1'
#
loop_
_entity.id
_entity.type
_entity.pdbx_description
1 polymer ?
#
loop_
_entity_poly.entity_id
_entity_poly.type
_entity_poly.pdbx_seq_one_letter_code
_entity_poly.pdbx_strand_id
1 'polypeptide(L)'
;MPEQRWRSGAGKHLPFALVLGVAVLGLVRIFQYHWRQGAVLLGVSLLVAAVLRVLVTDEQAGLIKIRGRGMDAFLYSTLGIVVIAVALTITGGPLSR
;
A
#
# COMPACT_ATOMS: atom_id res chain seq x y z
N MET A 1 -35.48 8.33 0.41
CA MET A 1 -34.51 7.62 -0.45
C MET A 1 -33.07 7.79 0.11
N PRO A 2 -32.62 6.91 1.03
CA PRO A 2 -31.30 7.01 1.72
C PRO A 2 -30.11 6.48 0.91
N GLU A 3 -30.35 5.92 -0.27
CA GLU A 3 -29.45 4.98 -0.95
C GLU A 3 -28.33 5.68 -1.75
N GLN A 4 -28.47 6.98 -2.01
CA GLN A 4 -27.45 7.76 -2.71
C GLN A 4 -26.25 8.16 -1.83
N ARG A 5 -26.46 8.30 -0.51
CA ARG A 5 -25.40 8.71 0.43
C ARG A 5 -24.25 7.69 0.52
N TRP A 6 -24.54 6.42 0.30
CA TRP A 6 -23.55 5.34 0.27
C TRP A 6 -22.62 5.39 -0.95
N ARG A 7 -23.15 5.78 -2.13
CA ARG A 7 -22.37 5.85 -3.38
C ARG A 7 -21.41 7.04 -3.40
N SER A 8 -21.78 8.16 -2.78
CA SER A 8 -20.93 9.36 -2.66
C SER A 8 -19.75 9.19 -1.69
N GLY A 9 -19.88 8.31 -0.69
CA GLY A 9 -18.78 7.92 0.20
C GLY A 9 -17.86 6.85 -0.39
N ALA A 10 -18.44 5.88 -1.11
CA ALA A 10 -17.68 4.77 -1.72
C ALA A 10 -16.57 5.25 -2.66
N GLY A 11 -16.82 6.30 -3.46
CA GLY A 11 -15.81 6.91 -4.34
C GLY A 11 -14.62 7.52 -3.59
N LYS A 12 -14.82 8.06 -2.39
CA LYS A 12 -13.77 8.69 -1.57
C LYS A 12 -12.86 7.65 -0.91
N HIS A 13 -13.40 6.49 -0.56
CA HIS A 13 -12.65 5.41 0.10
C HIS A 13 -12.05 4.40 -0.88
N LEU A 14 -12.36 4.52 -2.17
CA LEU A 14 -11.89 3.63 -3.23
C LEU A 14 -10.35 3.51 -3.30
N PRO A 15 -9.56 4.60 -3.21
CA PRO A 15 -8.10 4.51 -3.17
C PRO A 15 -7.59 3.69 -1.98
N PHE A 16 -8.19 3.91 -0.80
CA PHE A 16 -7.83 3.19 0.41
C PHE A 16 -8.18 1.70 0.31
N ALA A 17 -9.38 1.38 -0.16
CA ALA A 17 -9.84 0.01 -0.34
C ALA A 17 -8.95 -0.76 -1.33
N LEU A 18 -8.48 -0.10 -2.38
CA LEU A 18 -7.58 -0.70 -3.36
C LEU A 18 -6.21 -1.05 -2.74
N VAL A 19 -5.58 -0.12 -2.02
CA VAL A 19 -4.32 -0.37 -1.31
C VAL A 19 -4.49 -1.51 -0.30
N LEU A 20 -5.56 -1.45 0.50
CA LEU A 20 -5.86 -2.47 1.49
C LEU A 20 -6.10 -3.84 0.85
N GLY A 21 -6.79 -3.89 -0.29
CA GLY A 21 -7.02 -5.14 -1.03
C GLY A 21 -5.72 -5.80 -1.47
N VAL A 22 -4.78 -5.03 -2.03
CA VAL A 22 -3.45 -5.55 -2.40
C VAL A 22 -2.68 -6.03 -1.17
N ALA A 23 -2.73 -5.27 -0.07
CA ALA A 23 -2.06 -5.66 1.17
C ALA A 23 -2.64 -6.96 1.76
N VAL A 24 -3.96 -7.12 1.76
CA VAL A 24 -4.66 -8.34 2.21
C VAL A 24 -4.27 -9.53 1.34
N LEU A 25 -4.19 -9.37 0.02
CA LEU A 25 -3.69 -10.43 -0.87
C LEU A 25 -2.26 -10.83 -0.50
N GLY A 26 -1.39 -9.86 -0.18
CA GLY A 26 -0.05 -10.12 0.32
C GLY A 26 -0.03 -10.92 1.61
N LEU A 27 -0.82 -10.53 2.61
CA LEU A 27 -0.97 -11.25 3.87
C LEU A 27 -1.48 -12.68 3.64
N VAL A 28 -2.49 -12.85 2.79
CA VAL A 28 -3.03 -14.17 2.43
C VAL A 28 -1.97 -15.08 1.80
N ARG A 29 -1.05 -14.54 0.99
CA ARG A 29 0.09 -15.32 0.45
C ARG A 29 1.11 -15.67 1.54
N ILE A 30 1.37 -14.77 2.49
CA ILE A 30 2.23 -15.05 3.65
C ILE A 30 1.66 -16.20 4.49
N PHE A 31 0.35 -16.15 4.80
CA PHE A 31 -0.35 -17.22 5.52
C PHE A 31 -0.28 -18.57 4.81
N GLN A 32 -0.25 -18.59 3.48
CA GLN A 32 -0.08 -19.79 2.67
C GLN A 32 1.39 -20.22 2.53
N TYR A 33 2.30 -19.77 3.39
CA TYR A 33 3.74 -20.04 3.33
C TYR A 33 4.47 -19.52 2.08
N HIS A 34 3.83 -18.67 1.27
CA HIS A 34 4.45 -18.02 0.12
C HIS A 34 5.00 -16.64 0.53
N TRP A 35 5.84 -16.61 1.57
CA TRP A 35 6.29 -15.38 2.23
C TRP A 35 6.94 -14.39 1.25
N ARG A 36 7.72 -14.88 0.27
CA ARG A 36 8.37 -14.02 -0.74
C ARG A 36 7.35 -13.32 -1.63
N GLN A 37 6.37 -14.06 -2.16
CA GLN A 37 5.32 -13.48 -3.00
C GLN A 37 4.44 -12.52 -2.20
N GLY A 38 4.13 -12.87 -0.95
CA GLY A 38 3.34 -12.00 -0.08
C GLY A 38 4.06 -10.71 0.32
N ALA A 39 5.37 -10.77 0.60
CA ALA A 39 6.17 -9.58 0.84
C ALA A 39 6.27 -8.67 -0.39
N VAL A 40 6.42 -9.25 -1.59
CA VAL A 40 6.37 -8.48 -2.85
C VAL A 40 5.01 -7.78 -3.00
N LEU A 41 3.90 -8.47 -2.73
CA LEU A 41 2.56 -7.87 -2.78
C LEU A 41 2.39 -6.73 -1.76
N LEU A 42 2.94 -6.86 -0.54
CA LEU A 42 2.96 -5.77 0.43
C LEU A 42 3.76 -4.57 -0.09
N GLY A 43 4.93 -4.79 -0.69
CA GLY A 43 5.71 -3.73 -1.33
C GLY A 43 4.95 -3.05 -2.48
N VAL A 44 4.28 -3.84 -3.34
CA VAL A 44 3.42 -3.31 -4.42
C VAL A 44 2.28 -2.47 -3.85
N SER A 45 1.67 -2.86 -2.73
CA SER A 45 0.62 -2.07 -2.07
C SER A 45 1.10 -0.66 -1.68
N LEU A 46 2.37 -0.54 -1.24
CA LEU A 46 2.98 0.75 -0.93
C LEU A 46 3.25 1.59 -2.18
N LEU A 47 3.69 0.97 -3.28
CA LEU A 47 3.88 1.69 -4.55
C LEU A 47 2.56 2.21 -5.10
N VAL A 48 1.50 1.40 -5.01
CA VAL A 48 0.15 1.80 -5.37
C VAL A 48 -0.32 2.97 -4.48
N ALA A 49 -0.06 2.90 -3.17
CA ALA A 49 -0.34 4.01 -2.26
C ALA A 49 0.42 5.29 -2.64
N ALA A 50 1.68 5.18 -3.06
CA ALA A 50 2.47 6.32 -3.53
C ALA A 50 1.87 6.97 -4.78
N VAL A 51 1.48 6.16 -5.78
CA VAL A 51 0.82 6.66 -7.00
C VAL A 51 -0.50 7.35 -6.65
N LEU A 52 -1.35 6.68 -5.88
CA LEU A 52 -2.63 7.26 -5.45
C LEU A 52 -2.44 8.53 -4.65
N ARG A 53 -1.39 8.62 -3.83
CA ARG A 53 -1.07 9.84 -3.06
C ARG A 53 -0.77 11.02 -3.97
N VAL A 54 -0.07 10.78 -5.09
CA VAL A 54 0.22 11.78 -6.14
C VAL A 54 -0.98 12.06 -7.04
N LEU A 55 -2.05 11.26 -6.98
CA LEU A 55 -3.27 11.54 -7.73
C LEU A 55 -4.33 12.26 -6.89
N VAL A 56 -4.45 11.94 -5.60
CA VAL A 56 -5.43 12.55 -4.69
C VAL A 56 -4.94 13.90 -4.18
N THR A 57 -5.77 14.95 -4.28
CA THR A 57 -5.49 16.32 -3.84
C THR A 57 -5.67 16.50 -2.33
N ASP A 58 -4.78 17.28 -1.72
CA ASP A 58 -4.83 17.62 -0.29
C ASP A 58 -5.76 18.82 -0.06
N GLU A 59 -7.06 18.57 0.09
CA GLU A 59 -8.00 19.64 0.48
C GLU A 59 -7.88 20.05 1.97
N GLN A 60 -7.04 19.37 2.77
CA GLN A 60 -7.05 19.46 4.25
C GLN A 60 -5.69 19.67 4.93
N ALA A 61 -4.69 20.26 4.27
CA ALA A 61 -3.35 20.49 4.87
C ALA A 61 -3.23 21.78 5.72
N GLY A 62 -4.35 22.33 6.21
CA GLY A 62 -4.37 23.53 7.04
C GLY A 62 -4.14 23.20 8.52
N LEU A 63 -2.87 23.08 8.92
CA LEU A 63 -2.27 23.26 10.27
C LEU A 63 -1.13 22.27 10.59
N ILE A 64 -1.03 21.11 9.91
CA ILE A 64 0.08 20.14 10.06
C ILE A 64 0.78 19.94 8.71
N LYS A 65 1.57 20.95 8.29
CA LYS A 65 2.26 20.99 6.99
C LYS A 65 3.54 20.12 6.93
N ILE A 66 3.87 19.41 8.02
CA ILE A 66 5.14 18.68 8.17
C ILE A 66 5.21 17.49 7.21
N ARG A 67 4.08 16.80 6.96
CA ARG A 67 4.03 15.64 6.08
C ARG A 67 3.20 15.94 4.85
N GLY A 68 3.83 16.60 3.87
CA GLY A 68 3.22 16.90 2.58
C GLY A 68 3.11 15.67 1.69
N ARG A 69 2.22 15.74 0.69
CA ARG A 69 2.02 14.74 -0.37
C ARG A 69 3.31 14.16 -0.97
N GLY A 70 4.29 15.03 -1.24
CA GLY A 70 5.58 14.61 -1.80
C GLY A 70 6.39 13.73 -0.86
N MET A 71 6.40 14.06 0.45
CA MET A 71 7.07 13.25 1.47
C MET A 71 6.38 11.89 1.63
N ASP A 72 5.05 11.86 1.61
CA ASP A 72 4.29 10.61 1.66
C ASP A 72 4.62 9.72 0.45
N ALA A 73 4.57 10.26 -0.76
CA ALA A 73 4.89 9.52 -1.97
C ALA A 73 6.33 9.01 -1.96
N PHE A 74 7.29 9.81 -1.47
CA PHE A 74 8.68 9.42 -1.33
C PHE A 74 8.85 8.27 -0.33
N LEU A 75 8.25 8.37 0.85
CA LEU A 75 8.32 7.34 1.89
C LEU A 75 7.68 6.04 1.43
N TYR A 76 6.49 6.10 0.83
CA TYR A 76 5.81 4.90 0.33
C TYR A 76 6.58 4.24 -0.82
N SER A 77 7.12 5.02 -1.75
CA SER A 77 7.93 4.50 -2.85
C SER A 77 9.22 3.86 -2.35
N THR A 78 9.96 4.56 -1.50
CA THR A 78 11.23 4.08 -0.94
C THR A 78 11.01 2.80 -0.14
N LEU A 79 10.04 2.80 0.77
CA LEU A 79 9.73 1.63 1.58
C LEU A 79 9.26 0.45 0.70
N GLY A 80 8.38 0.69 -0.28
CA GLY A 80 7.90 -0.33 -1.20
C GLY A 80 9.03 -0.98 -2.00
N ILE A 81 9.92 -0.17 -2.57
CA ILE A 81 11.11 -0.65 -3.30
C ILE A 81 12.02 -1.46 -2.38
N VAL A 82 12.32 -0.95 -1.18
CA VAL A 82 13.19 -1.66 -0.22
C VAL A 82 12.59 -3.00 0.19
N VAL A 83 11.29 -3.06 0.48
CA VAL A 83 10.60 -4.31 0.83
C VAL A 83 10.67 -5.32 -0.31
N ILE A 84 10.42 -4.89 -1.55
CA ILE A 84 10.52 -5.76 -2.73
C ILE A 84 11.96 -6.23 -2.92
N ALA A 85 12.93 -5.33 -2.84
CA ALA A 85 14.34 -5.67 -2.98
C ALA A 85 14.75 -6.72 -1.93
N VAL A 86 14.44 -6.49 -0.65
CA VAL A 86 14.71 -7.44 0.44
C VAL A 86 14.01 -8.78 0.21
N ALA A 87 12.73 -8.77 -0.19
CA ALA A 87 12.00 -10.00 -0.48
C ALA A 87 12.66 -10.82 -1.60
N LEU A 88 13.24 -10.15 -2.61
CA LEU A 88 13.90 -10.79 -3.73
C LEU A 88 15.35 -11.21 -3.44
N THR A 89 16.06 -10.53 -2.53
CA THR A 89 17.46 -10.86 -2.19
C THR A 89 17.56 -12.04 -1.23
N ILE A 90 16.57 -12.24 -0.35
CA ILE A 90 16.57 -13.34 0.60
C ILE A 90 16.40 -14.67 -0.15
N THR A 91 17.50 -15.41 -0.24
CA THR A 91 17.60 -16.76 -0.81
C THR A 91 18.01 -17.71 0.32
N GLY A 92 17.22 -18.75 0.59
CA GLY A 92 17.42 -19.65 1.73
C GLY A 92 16.79 -19.14 3.04
N GLY A 93 15.97 -19.97 3.67
CA GLY A 93 15.42 -19.78 5.01
C GLY A 93 15.70 -21.02 5.86
N PRO A 94 15.46 -21.04 7.18
CA PRO A 94 16.00 -22.02 8.15
C PRO A 94 15.69 -23.52 7.94
N LEU A 95 15.06 -23.90 6.83
CA LEU A 95 14.86 -25.28 6.35
C LEU A 95 15.63 -25.58 5.04
N SER A 96 16.52 -24.68 4.59
CA SER A 96 17.50 -25.01 3.57
C SER A 96 18.44 -26.05 4.17
N ARG A 97 18.26 -27.30 3.74
CA ARG A 97 18.99 -28.50 4.17
C ARG A 97 20.50 -28.26 4.31
#